data_AF-A0A3M9M9S4-F1
#
_entry.id   AF-A0A3M9M9S4-F1
#
_cell.length_a   1.000
_cell.length_b   1.000
_cell.length_c   1.000
_cell.angle_alpha   90.00
_cell.angle_beta   90.00
_cell.angle_gamma   90.00
#
_symmetry.space_group_name_H-M   'P 1'
#
loop_
_entity.id
_entity.type
_entity.pdbx_description
1 polymer ?
#
loop_
_entity_poly.entity_id
_entity_poly.type
_entity_poly.pdbx_seq_one_letter_code
_entity_poly.pdbx_strand_id
1 'polypeptide(L)' 'MRTTVTIDDQLLAEAKMAAARDGRSLGSVVDDALRVLLRGRAQSPDQVDWTFPTSGAGGLQPGVDLNDKDALADLLDR' A
#
# COMPACT_ATOMS: atom_id res chain seq x y z
N MET A 1 -8.52 21.73 -16.38
CA MET A 1 -8.29 23.16 -16.10
C MET A 1 -6.79 23.44 -16.16
N ARG A 2 -6.36 24.62 -16.60
CA ARG A 2 -4.94 25.03 -16.54
C ARG A 2 -4.76 25.99 -15.37
N THR A 3 -3.85 25.64 -14.46
CA THR A 3 -3.58 26.42 -13.26
C THR A 3 -2.08 26.71 -13.20
N THR A 4 -1.71 27.93 -12.83
CA THR A 4 -0.32 28.31 -12.57
C THR A 4 -0.09 28.25 -11.07
N VAL A 5 0.96 27.55 -10.65
CA VAL A 5 1.35 27.40 -9.24
C VAL A 5 2.84 27.68 -9.10
N THR A 6 3.24 28.19 -7.93
CA THR A 6 4.66 28.35 -7.59
C THR A 6 5.18 27.05 -6.99
N ILE A 7 6.30 26.53 -7.51
CA ILE A 7 6.95 25.31 -7.06
C ILE A 7 8.42 25.63 -6.82
N ASP A 8 9.00 25.08 -5.76
CA ASP A 8 10.43 25.14 -5.52
C ASP A 8 11.24 24.57 -6.71
N ASP A 9 12.36 25.21 -7.04
CA ASP A 9 13.15 24.86 -8.23
C ASP A 9 13.75 23.44 -8.16
N GLN A 10 14.16 22.99 -6.97
CA GLN A 10 14.70 21.65 -6.79
C GLN A 10 13.59 20.61 -6.96
N LEU A 11 12.43 20.86 -6.34
CA LEU A 11 11.26 19.99 -6.49
C LEU A 11 10.78 19.91 -7.94
N LEU A 12 10.80 21.03 -8.67
CA LEU A 12 10.46 21.05 -10.09
C LEU A 12 11.45 20.23 -10.93
N ALA A 13 12.75 20.28 -10.61
CA ALA A 13 13.77 19.47 -11.29
C ALA A 13 13.55 17.97 -11.05
N GLU A 14 13.27 17.57 -9.82
CA GLU A 14 12.96 16.18 -9.47
C GLU A 14 11.70 15.67 -10.18
N ALA A 15 10.63 16.46 -10.19
CA ALA A 15 9.39 16.10 -10.87
C ALA A 15 9.59 15.95 -12.38
N LYS A 16 10.43 16.79 -13.01
CA LYS A 16 10.79 16.66 -14.43
C LYS A 16 11.59 15.39 -14.70
N MET A 17 12.54 15.03 -13.83
CA MET A 17 13.29 13.79 -13.95
C MET A 17 12.38 12.56 -13.84
N ALA A 18 11.46 12.55 -12.88
CA ALA A 18 10.48 11.49 -12.72
C ALA A 18 9.57 11.35 -13.95
N ALA A 19 9.05 12.47 -14.45
CA ALA A 19 8.24 12.51 -15.66
C ALA A 19 8.97 11.93 -16.88
N ALA A 20 10.24 12.31 -17.07
CA ALA A 20 11.06 11.83 -18.18
C ALA A 20 11.37 10.32 -18.08
N ARG A 21 11.66 9.82 -16.86
CA ARG A 21 11.91 8.39 -16.62
C ARG A 21 10.70 7.52 -16.98
N ASP A 22 9.50 7.99 -16.64
CA ASP A 22 8.26 7.24 -16.86
C ASP A 22 7.64 7.50 -18.25
N GLY A 23 8.21 8.40 -19.06
CA GLY A 23 7.64 8.79 -20.35
C GLY A 23 6.30 9.54 -20.22
N ARG A 24 6.08 10.25 -19.10
CA ARG A 24 4.83 10.97 -18.80
C ARG A 24 5.05 12.49 -18.81
N SER A 25 3.96 13.25 -18.88
CA SER A 25 4.03 14.71 -18.78
C SER A 25 4.17 15.16 -17.32
N LEU A 26 4.83 16.31 -17.10
CA LEU A 26 4.89 16.94 -15.77
C LEU A 26 3.50 17.18 -15.18
N GLY A 27 2.52 17.55 -16.01
CA GLY A 27 1.14 17.74 -15.56
C GLY A 27 0.50 16.47 -15.01
N SER A 28 0.78 15.30 -15.62
CA SER A 28 0.30 14.01 -15.10
C SER A 28 0.91 13.68 -13.74
N VAL A 29 2.20 13.96 -13.56
CA VAL A 29 2.89 13.75 -12.28
C VAL A 29 2.27 14.63 -11.18
N VAL A 30 1.98 15.89 -11.49
CA VAL A 30 1.34 16.82 -10.56
C VAL A 30 -0.11 16.41 -10.25
N ASP A 31 -0.89 15.96 -11.24
CA ASP A 31 -2.27 15.49 -11.02
C ASP A 31 -2.30 14.26 -10.10
N ASP A 32 -1.43 13.29 -10.35
CA ASP A 32 -1.30 12.08 -9.52
C ASP A 32 -0.91 12.42 -8.08
N ALA A 33 0.08 13.30 -7.90
CA ALA A 33 0.52 13.75 -6.58
C ALA A 33 -0.62 14.42 -5.80
N LEU A 34 -1.41 15.28 -6.46
CA LEU A 34 -2.59 15.92 -5.85
C LEU A 34 -3.66 14.88 -5.46
N ARG A 35 -3.92 13.87 -6.31
CA ARG A 35 -4.87 12.79 -5.97
C ARG A 35 -4.42 12.01 -4.74
N VAL A 36 -3.15 11.62 -4.68
CA VAL A 36 -2.60 10.89 -3.52
C VAL A 36 -2.73 11.75 -2.25
N LEU A 37 -2.36 13.02 -2.32
CA LEU A 37 -2.45 13.95 -1.19
C LEU A 37 -3.88 14.12 -0.68
N LEU A 38 -4.85 14.28 -1.60
CA LEU A 38 -6.25 14.48 -1.24
C LEU A 38 -6.93 13.21 -0.75
N ARG A 39 -6.57 12.04 -1.32
CA ARG A 39 -7.05 10.73 -0.84
C ARG A 39 -6.51 10.42 0.55
N GLY A 40 -5.22 10.65 0.79
CA GLY A 40 -4.60 10.45 2.11
C GLY A 40 -5.27 11.30 3.20
N ARG A 41 -5.70 12.53 2.89
CA ARG A 41 -6.46 13.37 3.83
C ARG A 41 -7.90 12.89 4.04
N ALA A 42 -8.53 12.30 3.02
CA ALA A 42 -9.85 11.71 3.16
C ALA A 42 -9.81 10.38 3.95
N GLN A 43 -8.65 9.72 3.99
CA GLN A 43 -8.42 8.45 4.67
C GLN A 43 -7.67 8.60 6.01
N SER A 44 -8.04 9.59 6.80
CA SER A 44 -8.00 9.42 8.25
C SER A 44 -9.42 9.13 8.76
N PRO A 45 -10.04 7.97 8.46
CA PRO A 45 -10.79 7.38 9.55
C PRO A 45 -9.76 7.19 10.67
N ASP A 46 -10.15 7.36 11.93
CA ASP A 46 -9.40 6.74 13.01
C ASP A 46 -8.94 5.38 12.49
N GLN A 47 -7.63 5.12 12.52
CA GLN A 47 -7.11 3.81 12.19
C GLN A 47 -7.80 2.90 13.18
N VAL A 48 -8.95 2.35 12.79
CA VAL A 48 -9.74 1.51 13.66
C VAL A 48 -8.80 0.34 13.86
N ASP A 49 -8.36 0.16 15.11
CA ASP A 49 -7.61 -1.01 15.53
C ASP A 49 -8.52 -2.22 15.32
N TRP A 50 -8.62 -2.63 14.05
CA TRP A 50 -9.46 -3.71 13.61
C TRP A 50 -8.71 -4.98 13.93
N THR A 51 -9.09 -5.57 15.06
CA THR A 51 -8.60 -6.89 15.43
C THR A 51 -9.47 -7.92 14.72
N PHE A 52 -8.85 -8.75 13.90
CA PHE A 52 -9.56 -9.91 13.34
C PHE A 52 -10.04 -10.80 14.49
N PRO A 53 -11.30 -11.29 14.45
CA PRO A 53 -11.73 -12.29 15.41
C PRO A 53 -10.84 -13.53 15.23
N THR A 54 -10.04 -13.83 16.27
CA THR A 54 -9.25 -15.07 16.33
C THR A 54 -10.04 -16.10 17.12
N SER A 55 -9.94 -17.37 16.72
CA SER A 55 -10.48 -18.50 17.45
C SER A 55 -9.34 -19.42 17.90
N GLY A 56 -9.53 -20.10 19.04
CA GLY A 56 -8.51 -20.96 19.64
C GLY A 56 -7.52 -20.22 20.56
N ALA A 57 -6.51 -20.93 21.05
CA ALA A 57 -5.52 -20.40 22.00
C ALA A 57 -4.37 -19.62 21.32
N GLY A 58 -4.36 -19.54 19.99
CA GLY A 58 -3.22 -19.05 19.22
C GLY A 58 -2.00 -19.95 19.32
N GLY A 59 -0.93 -19.62 18.59
CA GLY A 59 0.33 -20.36 18.57
C GLY A 59 0.38 -21.51 17.56
N LEU A 60 1.55 -22.15 17.47
CA LEU A 60 1.77 -23.31 16.61
C LEU A 60 1.10 -24.54 17.21
N GLN A 61 0.41 -25.33 16.38
CA GLN A 61 -0.14 -26.60 16.79
C GLN A 61 1.00 -27.61 17.02
N PRO A 62 1.16 -28.17 18.24
CA PRO A 62 2.23 -29.12 18.51
C PRO A 62 2.12 -30.35 17.62
N GLY A 63 3.25 -30.78 17.03
CA GLY A 63 3.31 -31.96 16.16
C GLY A 63 2.93 -31.69 14.70
N VAL A 64 2.63 -30.45 14.32
CA VAL A 64 2.44 -30.06 12.91
C VAL A 64 3.73 -29.49 12.36
N ASP A 65 4.34 -30.20 11.41
CA ASP A 65 5.42 -29.67 10.58
C ASP A 65 4.82 -29.14 9.27
N LEU A 66 4.96 -27.83 9.02
CA LEU A 66 4.45 -27.17 7.81
C LEU A 66 5.21 -27.58 6.53
N ASN A 67 6.36 -28.25 6.67
CA ASN A 67 7.11 -28.79 5.53
C ASN A 67 6.63 -30.18 5.11
N ASP A 68 5.86 -30.86 5.95
CA ASP A 68 5.24 -32.15 5.64
C ASP A 68 3.82 -31.93 5.11
N LYS A 69 3.70 -31.95 3.78
CA LYS A 69 2.45 -31.66 3.08
C LYS A 69 1.39 -32.73 3.33
N ASP A 70 1.80 -33.99 3.48
CA ASP A 70 0.89 -35.12 3.63
C ASP A 70 0.29 -35.11 5.04
N ALA A 71 1.13 -34.93 6.07
CA ALA A 71 0.67 -34.81 7.45
C ALA A 71 -0.22 -33.58 7.68
N LEU A 72 0.03 -32.48 6.95
CA LEU A 72 -0.81 -31.27 7.00
C LEU A 72 -2.17 -31.49 6.32
N ALA A 73 -2.22 -32.19 5.19
CA ALA A 73 -3.46 -32.46 4.46
C ALA A 73 -4.42 -33.32 5.29
N ASP A 74 -3.93 -34.39 5.91
CA ASP A 74 -4.73 -35.28 6.77
C ASP A 74 -5.35 -34.55 7.98
N LEU A 75 -4.71 -33.48 8.44
CA LEU A 75 -5.15 -32.69 9.58
C LEU A 75 -6.23 -31.66 9.21
N LEU A 76 -6.22 -31.18 7.96
CA LEU A 76 -7.20 -30.21 7.43
C LEU A 76 -8.49 -30.86 6.91
N ASP A 77 -8.44 -32.15 6.53
CA ASP A 77 -9.60 -32.91 6.02
C ASP A 77 -10.50 -33.50 7.13
N ARG A 78 -10.29 -33.13 8.40
CA ARG A 78 -11.10 -33.56 9.55
C ARG A 78 -12.22 -32.60 9.93
#